data_AF-A0A5K1BFM7-F1
#
_entry.id   AF-A0A5K1BFM7-F1
#
_cell.length_a   1.000
_cell.length_b   1.000
_cell.length_c   1.000
_cell.angle_alpha   90.00
_cell.angle_beta   90.00
_cell.angle_gamma   90.00
#
_symmetry.space_group_name_H-M   'P 1'
#
loop_
_entity.id
_entity.type
_entity.pdbx_description
1 polymer ?
#
loop_
_entity_poly.entity_id
_entity_poly.type
_entity_poly.pdbx_seq_one_letter_code
_entity_poly.pdbx_strand_id
1 'polypeptide(L)'
;MALYTIRTWSVTVLENVNSLVGRAAAPDYLQKLTYLCWNHHKAIKHIDTVRAYTFGSHYFVEVDIVLPADMPLQEAHDIGEALQEKLEQLPDIERAFVHLDYEYTHKPEHAQSHV
;
A
#
# COMPACT_ATOMS: atom_id res chain seq x y z
N MET A 1 1.55 -9.51 43.89
CA MET A 1 1.57 -10.35 42.68
C MET A 1 0.65 -9.81 41.59
N ALA A 2 -0.65 -9.58 41.86
CA ALA A 2 -1.58 -9.03 40.86
C ALA A 2 -1.18 -7.67 40.26
N LEU A 3 -0.66 -6.73 41.06
CA LEU A 3 -0.20 -5.42 40.55
C LEU A 3 1.02 -5.53 39.63
N TYR A 4 1.91 -6.49 39.91
CA TYR A 4 3.09 -6.75 39.08
C TYR A 4 2.67 -7.35 37.74
N THR A 5 1.76 -8.34 37.74
CA THR A 5 1.23 -8.92 36.51
C THR A 5 0.46 -7.88 35.70
N ILE A 6 -0.44 -7.10 36.31
CA ILE A 6 -1.18 -6.04 35.61
C ILE A 6 -0.23 -5.04 34.97
N ARG A 7 0.83 -4.61 35.68
CA ARG A 7 1.83 -3.68 35.14
C ARG A 7 2.59 -4.28 33.96
N THR A 8 3.09 -5.51 34.07
CA THR A 8 3.82 -6.17 32.98
C THR A 8 2.94 -6.37 31.76
N TRP A 9 1.72 -6.87 31.93
CA TRP A 9 0.77 -7.06 30.83
C TRP A 9 0.36 -5.72 30.18
N SER A 10 0.19 -4.65 30.97
CA SER A 10 -0.13 -3.33 30.42
C SER A 10 1.00 -2.78 29.54
N VAL A 11 2.26 -2.97 29.95
CA VAL A 11 3.43 -2.58 29.14
C VAL A 11 3.50 -3.40 27.87
N THR A 12 3.36 -4.72 27.96
CA THR A 12 3.35 -5.61 26.79
C THR A 12 2.20 -5.28 25.82
N VAL A 13 1.02 -4.94 26.32
CA VAL A 13 -0.11 -4.49 25.48
C VAL A 13 0.25 -3.19 24.76
N LEU A 14 0.80 -2.19 25.46
CA LEU A 14 1.23 -0.93 24.84
C LEU A 14 2.34 -1.13 23.79
N GLU A 15 3.27 -2.04 24.02
CA GLU A 15 4.31 -2.41 23.05
C GLU A 15 3.73 -3.10 21.81
N ASN A 16 2.76 -4.01 22.00
CA ASN A 16 2.13 -4.72 20.88
C ASN A 16 1.11 -3.85 20.12
N VAL A 17 0.44 -2.90 20.77
CA VAL A 17 -0.43 -1.93 20.10
C VAL A 17 0.37 -1.13 19.07
N ASN A 18 1.61 -0.77 19.37
CA ASN A 18 2.50 -0.12 18.41
C ASN A 18 2.86 -0.99 17.20
N SER A 19 2.78 -2.32 17.33
CA SER A 19 2.97 -3.26 16.22
C SER A 19 1.67 -3.53 15.44
N LEU A 20 0.51 -3.31 16.07
CA LEU A 20 -0.81 -3.48 15.47
C LEU A 20 -1.30 -2.23 14.74
N VAL A 21 -0.90 -1.04 15.20
CA VAL A 21 -1.12 0.22 14.50
C VAL A 21 -0.08 0.31 13.40
N GLY A 22 -0.44 -0.12 12.19
CA GLY A 22 0.45 -0.15 11.03
C GLY A 22 1.21 1.17 10.89
N ARG A 23 2.52 1.12 11.07
CA ARG A 23 3.36 2.31 10.94
C ARG A 23 3.61 2.57 9.47
N ALA A 24 3.31 3.79 9.03
CA ALA A 24 3.67 4.23 7.70
C ALA A 24 5.19 4.15 7.50
N ALA A 25 5.61 3.77 6.30
CA ALA A 25 7.01 3.75 5.92
C ALA A 25 7.63 5.15 5.95
N ALA A 26 8.96 5.21 6.08
CA ALA A 26 9.69 6.46 6.01
C ALA A 26 9.41 7.18 4.67
N PRO A 27 9.32 8.53 4.65
CA PRO A 27 9.04 9.28 3.42
C PRO A 27 10.02 9.00 2.27
N ASP A 28 11.31 8.77 2.57
CA ASP A 28 12.33 8.39 1.59
C ASP A 28 12.00 7.06 0.90
N TYR A 29 11.45 6.09 1.65
CA TYR A 29 11.03 4.81 1.10
C TYR A 29 9.80 4.97 0.22
N LEU A 30 8.81 5.76 0.64
CA LEU A 30 7.64 6.09 -0.18
C LEU A 30 8.03 6.78 -1.49
N GLN A 31 9.03 7.67 -1.45
CA GLN A 31 9.56 8.33 -2.66
C GLN A 31 10.23 7.33 -3.61
N LYS A 32 11.01 6.37 -3.08
CA LYS A 32 11.61 5.28 -3.88
C LYS A 32 10.54 4.42 -4.55
N LEU A 33 9.50 4.02 -3.82
CA LEU A 33 8.38 3.27 -4.37
C LEU A 33 7.65 4.06 -5.45
N THR A 34 7.36 5.32 -5.20
CA THR A 34 6.73 6.23 -6.18
C THR A 34 7.56 6.31 -7.46
N TYR A 35 8.89 6.46 -7.33
CA TYR A 35 9.78 6.50 -8.48
C TYR A 35 9.80 5.17 -9.27
N LEU A 36 9.82 4.03 -8.57
CA LEU A 36 9.79 2.72 -9.21
C LEU A 36 8.49 2.48 -9.97
N CYS A 37 7.35 2.90 -9.39
CA CYS A 37 6.04 2.82 -10.03
C CYS A 37 5.99 3.73 -11.27
N TRP A 38 6.47 4.97 -11.15
CA TRP A 38 6.46 5.94 -12.26
C TRP A 38 7.28 5.47 -13.47
N ASN A 39 8.42 4.83 -13.21
CA ASN A 39 9.31 4.32 -14.26
C ASN A 39 8.97 2.89 -14.70
N HIS A 40 7.87 2.30 -14.20
CA HIS A 40 7.51 0.93 -14.55
C HIS A 40 7.06 0.81 -16.00
N HIS A 41 6.16 1.67 -16.44
CA HIS A 41 5.60 1.60 -17.79
C HIS A 41 5.21 2.98 -18.33
N LYS A 42 5.42 3.19 -19.64
CA LYS A 42 5.12 4.49 -20.29
C LYS A 42 3.64 4.83 -20.37
N ALA A 43 2.76 3.82 -20.24
CA ALA A 43 1.32 4.01 -20.28
C ALA A 43 0.74 4.55 -18.96
N ILE A 44 1.51 4.50 -17.86
CA ILE A 44 1.08 5.06 -16.59
C ILE A 44 0.96 6.58 -16.75
N LYS A 45 -0.27 7.09 -16.61
CA LYS A 45 -0.55 8.51 -16.76
C LYS A 45 -0.31 9.25 -15.45
N HIS A 46 -0.81 8.68 -14.35
CA HIS A 46 -0.74 9.25 -13.01
C HIS A 46 -0.52 8.13 -11.98
N ILE A 47 0.09 8.50 -10.86
CA ILE A 47 0.10 7.68 -9.64
C ILE A 47 -0.79 8.45 -8.67
N ASP A 48 -1.89 7.84 -8.27
CA ASP A 48 -2.83 8.49 -7.38
C ASP A 48 -2.39 8.37 -5.91
N THR A 49 -2.16 7.13 -5.48
CA THR A 49 -1.81 6.83 -4.09
C THR A 49 -0.64 5.87 -4.04
N VAL A 50 0.32 6.15 -3.14
CA VAL A 50 1.37 5.20 -2.73
C VAL A 50 1.38 5.14 -1.21
N ARG A 51 1.08 3.99 -0.67
CA ARG A 51 1.13 3.73 0.78
C ARG A 51 2.00 2.52 1.03
N ALA A 52 2.81 2.60 2.06
CA ALA A 52 3.52 1.46 2.59
C ALA A 52 3.38 1.49 4.10
N TYR A 53 2.95 0.39 4.69
CA TYR A 53 2.74 0.26 6.13
C TYR A 53 3.24 -1.08 6.62
N THR A 54 3.77 -1.12 7.84
CA THR A 54 4.33 -2.34 8.42
C THR A 54 3.31 -3.08 9.26
N PHE A 55 3.32 -4.40 9.16
CA PHE A 55 2.77 -5.29 10.18
C PHE A 55 3.87 -6.27 10.59
N GLY A 56 4.56 -6.01 11.69
CA GLY A 56 5.77 -6.77 12.04
C GLY A 56 7.04 -6.21 11.36
N SER A 57 7.81 -7.06 10.68
CA SER A 57 9.13 -6.70 10.12
C SER A 57 9.14 -6.27 8.65
N HIS A 58 8.08 -6.55 7.90
CA HIS A 58 7.98 -6.24 6.47
C HIS A 58 6.88 -5.23 6.16
N TYR A 59 6.97 -4.61 4.99
CA TYR A 59 5.98 -3.66 4.47
C TYR A 59 4.92 -4.36 3.63
N PHE A 60 3.68 -3.93 3.84
CA PHE A 60 2.58 -4.06 2.90
C PHE A 60 2.52 -2.76 2.10
N VAL A 61 2.45 -2.87 0.77
CA VAL A 61 2.43 -1.72 -0.13
C VAL A 61 1.12 -1.70 -0.91
N GLU A 62 0.47 -0.54 -0.94
CA GLU A 62 -0.71 -0.27 -1.77
C GLU A 62 -0.34 0.83 -2.77
N VAL A 63 -0.58 0.58 -4.06
CA VAL A 63 -0.30 1.51 -5.14
C VAL A 63 -1.51 1.61 -6.05
N ASP A 64 -1.97 2.84 -6.28
CA ASP A 64 -3.05 3.12 -7.22
C ASP A 64 -2.45 3.87 -8.43
N ILE A 65 -2.53 3.25 -9.61
CA ILE A 65 -2.03 3.83 -10.86
C ILE A 65 -3.16 4.07 -11.85
N VAL A 66 -3.03 5.14 -12.62
CA VAL A 66 -4.02 5.51 -13.64
C VAL A 66 -3.50 5.16 -15.03
N LEU A 67 -4.26 4.33 -15.73
CA LEU A 67 -4.00 3.89 -17.10
C LEU A 67 -4.96 4.57 -18.09
N PRO A 68 -4.69 4.50 -19.41
CA PRO A 68 -5.62 5.01 -20.42
C PRO A 68 -6.96 4.25 -20.39
N ALA A 69 -8.08 4.97 -20.40
CA ALA A 69 -9.42 4.36 -20.39
C ALA A 69 -9.73 3.52 -21.66
N ASP A 70 -9.02 3.78 -22.75
CA ASP A 70 -9.11 3.05 -24.01
C ASP A 70 -8.19 1.81 -24.07
N MET A 71 -7.39 1.57 -23.04
CA MET A 71 -6.49 0.42 -22.95
C MET A 71 -7.29 -0.90 -22.81
N PRO A 72 -6.94 -1.95 -23.56
CA PRO A 72 -7.54 -3.27 -23.36
C PRO A 72 -7.31 -3.79 -21.94
N LEU A 73 -8.33 -4.37 -21.31
CA LEU A 73 -8.25 -4.89 -19.95
C LEU A 73 -7.08 -5.87 -19.75
N GLN A 74 -6.80 -6.70 -20.75
CA GLN A 74 -5.66 -7.62 -20.72
C GLN A 74 -4.32 -6.87 -20.60
N GLU A 75 -4.11 -5.82 -21.38
CA GLU A 75 -2.87 -5.05 -21.33
C GLU A 75 -2.75 -4.29 -20.00
N ALA A 76 -3.85 -3.73 -19.51
CA ALA A 76 -3.89 -3.09 -18.20
C ALA A 76 -3.53 -4.09 -17.09
N HIS A 77 -4.14 -5.28 -17.11
CA HIS A 77 -3.86 -6.37 -16.18
C HIS A 77 -2.38 -6.75 -16.21
N ASP A 78 -1.80 -7.00 -17.38
CA ASP A 78 -0.40 -7.40 -17.52
C ASP A 78 0.56 -6.33 -16.96
N ILE A 79 0.26 -5.04 -17.15
CA ILE A 79 1.03 -3.93 -16.57
C ILE A 79 0.95 -3.94 -15.04
N GLY A 80 -0.26 -4.13 -14.49
CA GLY A 80 -0.52 -4.16 -13.05
C GLY A 80 0.12 -5.35 -12.35
N GLU A 81 -0.04 -6.56 -12.92
CA GLU A 81 0.57 -7.79 -12.42
C GLU A 81 2.09 -7.68 -12.44
N ALA A 82 2.68 -7.22 -13.54
CA ALA A 82 4.12 -6.99 -13.62
C ALA A 82 4.62 -5.94 -12.61
N LEU A 83 3.82 -4.91 -12.30
CA LEU A 83 4.16 -3.92 -11.27
C LEU A 83 4.13 -4.56 -9.87
N GLN A 84 3.10 -5.35 -9.59
CA GLN A 84 2.97 -6.07 -8.32
C GLN A 84 4.16 -7.00 -8.10
N GLU A 85 4.47 -7.88 -9.06
CA GLU A 85 5.61 -8.80 -8.98
C GLU A 85 6.92 -8.06 -8.75
N LYS A 86 7.12 -6.94 -9.45
CA LYS A 86 8.33 -6.11 -9.32
C LYS A 86 8.47 -5.50 -7.92
N LEU A 87 7.36 -5.10 -7.30
CA LEU A 87 7.37 -4.59 -5.93
C LEU A 87 7.62 -5.72 -4.92
N GLU A 88 6.97 -6.89 -5.09
CA GLU A 88 7.15 -8.06 -4.22
C GLU A 88 8.56 -8.68 -4.31
N GLN A 89 9.35 -8.34 -5.33
CA GLN A 89 10.77 -8.71 -5.41
C GLN A 89 11.68 -7.90 -4.48
N LEU A 90 11.20 -6.79 -3.90
CA LEU A 90 12.00 -6.00 -2.96
C LEU A 90 12.07 -6.72 -1.60
N PRO A 91 13.26 -6.78 -0.96
CA PRO A 91 13.49 -7.60 0.24
C PRO A 91 12.66 -7.17 1.46
N ASP A 92 12.24 -5.90 1.51
CA ASP A 92 11.50 -5.33 2.62
C ASP A 92 9.98 -5.39 2.41
N ILE A 93 9.49 -5.90 1.28
CA ILE A 93 8.07 -5.99 0.93
C ILE A 93 7.59 -7.42 1.07
N GLU A 94 6.57 -7.63 1.89
CA GLU A 94 5.91 -8.92 2.04
C GLU A 94 4.77 -9.10 1.02
N ARG A 95 4.03 -8.02 0.76
CA ARG A 95 2.92 -8.02 -0.21
C ARG A 95 2.75 -6.66 -0.85
N ALA A 96 2.42 -6.66 -2.14
CA ALA A 96 2.01 -5.46 -2.86
C ALA A 96 0.58 -5.62 -3.41
N PHE A 97 -0.19 -4.55 -3.33
CA PHE A 97 -1.52 -4.43 -3.92
C PHE A 97 -1.48 -3.29 -4.93
N VAL A 98 -1.83 -3.59 -6.18
CA VAL A 98 -1.84 -2.60 -7.27
C VAL A 98 -3.27 -2.44 -7.77
N HIS A 99 -3.84 -1.25 -7.60
CA HIS A 99 -5.11 -0.87 -8.20
C HIS A 99 -4.86 -0.14 -9.52
N LEU A 100 -5.65 -0.47 -10.54
CA LEU A 100 -5.65 0.17 -11.84
C LEU A 100 -6.93 0.99 -12.01
N ASP A 101 -6.78 2.31 -12.07
CA ASP A 101 -7.87 3.23 -12.34
C ASP A 101 -7.76 3.82 -13.75
N TYR A 102 -8.88 4.33 -14.28
CA TYR A 102 -8.92 5.06 -15.56
C TYR A 102 -9.18 6.55 -15.36
N GLU A 103 -9.56 6.97 -14.15
CA GLU A 103 -9.79 8.35 -13.75
C GLU A 103 -9.01 8.69 -12.47
N TYR A 104 -8.54 9.93 -12.37
CA TYR A 104 -7.89 10.49 -11.17
C TYR A 104 -8.77 11.55 -10.47
N THR A 105 -9.93 11.85 -11.07
CA THR A 105 -10.89 12.79 -10.49
C THR A 105 -11.79 12.02 -9.54
N HIS A 106 -11.36 11.89 -8.30
CA HIS A 106 -12.13 11.23 -7.23
C HIS A 106 -13.48 11.92 -7.00
N LYS A 107 -14.50 11.52 -7.75
CA LYS A 107 -15.87 11.57 -7.23
C LYS A 107 -15.98 10.39 -6.26
N PRO A 108 -16.35 10.61 -4.99
CA PRO A 108 -16.45 9.51 -4.04
C PRO A 108 -17.54 8.54 -4.51
N GLU A 109 -17.15 7.37 -5.02
CA GLU A 109 -18.09 6.34 -5.47
C GLU A 109 -18.86 5.71 -4.29
N HIS A 110 -18.28 5.77 -3.08
CA HIS A 110 -18.85 5.17 -1.86
C HIS A 110 -19.21 6.21 -0.78
N ALA A 111 -19.95 7.27 -1.15
CA ALA A 111 -20.42 8.23 -0.14
C ALA A 111 -21.64 7.74 0.68
N GLN A 112 -22.40 6.72 0.27
CA GLN A 112 -23.60 6.29 1.02
C GLN A 112 -23.92 4.80 0.84
N SER A 113 -23.41 3.97 1.75
CA SER A 113 -23.96 2.64 2.05
C SER A 113 -24.15 2.47 3.55
N HIS A 114 -24.76 3.44 4.21
CA HIS A 114 -25.43 3.22 5.50
C HIS A 114 -26.93 3.34 5.25
N VAL A 115 -27.60 2.19 5.20
CA VAL A 115 -29.03 2.05 5.45
C VAL A 115 -29.18 1.32 6.77
#